data_AF-A0A419DFX9-F1
#
_entry.id   AF-A0A419DFX9-F1
#
_cell.length_a   1.000
_cell.length_b   1.000
_cell.length_c   1.000
_cell.angle_alpha   90.00
_cell.angle_beta   90.00
_cell.angle_gamma   90.00
#
_symmetry.space_group_name_H-M   'P 1'
#
loop_
_entity.id
_entity.type
_entity.pdbx_description
1 polymer ?
#
loop_
_entity_poly.entity_id
_entity_poly.type
_entity_poly.pdbx_seq_one_letter_code
_entity_poly.pdbx_strand_id
1 'polypeptide(L)' 'MSSATWSFVLGGFFILLGIGFLLWGRKEAIDLDEGLAKRYDLREFMEHTPERPEPGALIIGGIIGLALGAGLVIAGFILR' A
#
# COMPACT_ATOMS: atom_id res chain seq x y z
N MET A 1 -0.71 -32.13 3.88
CA MET A 1 0.05 -30.89 3.63
C MET A 1 0.90 -30.56 4.84
N SER A 2 2.16 -30.18 4.66
CA SER A 2 3.04 -29.72 5.75
C SER A 2 2.68 -28.29 6.15
N SER A 3 2.86 -27.94 7.43
CA SER A 3 2.66 -26.58 7.95
C SER A 3 3.51 -25.53 7.19
N ALA A 4 4.70 -25.91 6.72
CA ALA A 4 5.58 -25.05 5.94
C ALA A 4 4.97 -24.64 4.58
N THR A 5 4.13 -25.48 3.96
CA THR A 5 3.51 -25.18 2.68
C THR A 5 2.52 -24.02 2.78
N TRP A 6 1.81 -23.92 3.91
CA TRP A 6 0.86 -22.83 4.16
C TRP A 6 1.55 -21.48 4.34
N SER A 7 2.74 -21.46 4.94
CA SER A 7 3.54 -20.24 5.13
C SER A 7 3.95 -19.61 3.79
N PHE A 8 4.33 -20.42 2.80
CA PHE A 8 4.67 -19.92 1.47
C PHE A 8 3.44 -19.38 0.71
N VAL A 9 2.31 -20.07 0.80
CA VAL A 9 1.06 -19.65 0.15
C VAL A 9 0.56 -18.33 0.74
N LEU A 10 0.51 -18.22 2.07
CA LEU A 10 0.06 -17.01 2.76
C LEU A 10 1.06 -15.86 2.56
N GLY A 11 2.37 -16.14 2.63
CA GLY A 11 3.40 -15.13 2.39
C GLY A 11 3.32 -14.55 0.98
N GLY A 12 3.19 -15.40 -0.05
CA GLY A 12 2.98 -14.96 -1.42
C GLY A 12 1.70 -14.14 -1.61
N PHE A 13 0.60 -14.54 -0.98
CA PHE A 13 -0.67 -13.81 -1.02
C PHE A 13 -0.54 -12.39 -0.43
N PHE A 14 0.09 -12.25 0.74
CA PHE A 14 0.30 -10.94 1.38
C PHE A 14 1.26 -10.04 0.58
N ILE A 15 2.29 -10.62 -0.06
CA ILE A 15 3.17 -9.86 -0.96
C ILE A 15 2.39 -9.29 -2.15
N LEU A 16 1.54 -10.12 -2.78
CA LEU A 16 0.71 -9.68 -3.91
C LEU A 16 -0.27 -8.58 -3.49
N LEU A 17 -0.92 -8.73 -2.34
CA LEU A 17 -1.79 -7.68 -1.80
C LEU A 17 -1.02 -6.38 -1.50
N GLY A 18 0.17 -6.49 -0.88
CA GLY A 18 1.02 -5.34 -0.59
C GLY A 18 1.43 -4.56 -1.86
N ILE A 19 1.80 -5.28 -2.92
CA ILE A 19 2.09 -4.69 -4.23
C ILE A 19 0.83 -4.03 -4.82
N GLY A 20 -0.32 -4.70 -4.74
CA GLY A 20 -1.60 -4.15 -5.21
C GLY A 20 -1.97 -2.83 -4.53
N PHE A 21 -1.83 -2.75 -3.21
CA PHE A 21 -2.08 -1.52 -2.46
C PHE A 21 -1.07 -0.41 -2.77
N LEU A 22 0.20 -0.74 -2.98
CA LEU A 22 1.21 0.23 -3.41
C LEU A 22 0.92 0.82 -4.79
N LEU A 23 0.52 -0.01 -5.75
CA LEU A 23 0.16 0.44 -7.09
C LEU A 23 -1.11 1.29 -7.08
N TRP A 24 -2.13 0.88 -6.31
CA TRP A 24 -3.35 1.66 -6.15
C TRP A 24 -3.08 2.99 -5.45
N GLY A 25 -2.29 2.98 -4.37
CA GLY A 25 -1.94 4.20 -3.64
C GLY A 25 -1.15 5.19 -4.48
N ARG A 26 -0.26 4.70 -5.36
CA ARG A 26 0.42 5.54 -6.35
C ARG A 26 -0.52 6.10 -7.42
N LYS A 27 -1.46 5.29 -7.91
CA LYS A 27 -2.44 5.75 -8.91
C LYS A 27 -3.35 6.84 -8.34
N GLU A 28 -3.83 6.65 -7.12
CA GLU A 28 -4.64 7.63 -6.39
C GLU A 28 -3.87 8.94 -6.16
N ALA A 29 -2.59 8.86 -5.78
CA ALA A 29 -1.74 10.03 -5.60
C ALA A 29 -1.53 10.82 -6.90
N ILE A 30 -1.37 10.13 -8.03
CA ILE A 30 -1.17 10.77 -9.35
C ILE A 30 -2.46 11.45 -9.82
N ASP A 31 -3.63 10.79 -9.72
CA ASP A 31 -4.93 11.39 -10.11
C ASP A 31 -5.26 12.62 -9.23
N LEU A 32 -4.89 12.59 -7.94
CA LEU A 32 -5.04 13.72 -7.02
C LEU A 32 -4.13 14.89 -7.41
N ASP A 33 -2.85 14.63 -7.69
CA ASP A 33 -1.87 15.66 -8.10
C ASP A 33 -2.25 16.29 -9.46
N GLU A 34 -2.70 15.51 -10.44
CA GLU A 34 -3.14 16.02 -11.74
C GLU A 34 -4.38 16.92 -11.62
N GLY A 35 -5.29 16.61 -10.68
CA GLY A 35 -6.46 17.43 -10.38
C GLY A 35 -6.12 18.77 -9.73
N LEU A 36 -5.10 18.80 -8.87
CA LEU A 36 -4.59 20.00 -8.17
C LEU A 36 -3.78 20.90 -9.11
N ALA A 37 -2.90 20.32 -9.93
CA ALA A 37 -2.08 21.07 -10.89
C ALA A 37 -2.92 21.82 -11.95
N LYS A 38 -4.18 21.41 -12.16
CA LYS A 38 -5.11 22.04 -13.10
C LYS A 38 -5.88 23.23 -12.51
N ARG A 39 -5.85 23.45 -11.18
CA ARG A 39 -6.56 24.56 -10.52
C ARG A 39 -5.58 25.62 -10.02
N TYR A 40 -5.65 26.81 -10.62
CA TYR A 40 -4.89 28.00 -10.26
C TYR A 40 -5.53 28.72 -9.06
N ASP A 41 -5.80 28.02 -7.96
CA ASP A 41 -6.45 28.64 -6.79
C ASP A 41 -5.57 28.52 -5.54
N LEU A 42 -4.82 29.59 -5.27
CA LEU A 42 -3.93 29.72 -4.11
C LEU A 42 -4.70 29.83 -2.78
N ARG A 43 -6.02 30.04 -2.82
CA ARG A 43 -6.85 30.17 -1.61
C ARG A 43 -7.05 28.82 -0.90
N GLU A 44 -7.15 27.75 -1.67
CA GLU A 44 -7.35 26.38 -1.17
C GLU A 44 -6.12 25.84 -0.41
N PHE A 45 -4.91 26.33 -0.74
CA PHE A 45 -3.67 26.00 -0.04
C PHE A 45 -3.58 26.68 1.34
N MET A 46 -4.14 27.88 1.49
CA MET A 46 -4.15 28.60 2.76
C MET A 46 -5.22 28.10 3.73
N GLU A 47 -6.34 27.61 3.22
CA GLU A 47 -7.50 27.23 4.05
C GLU A 47 -7.49 25.76 4.52
N HIS A 48 -6.52 24.92 4.09
CA HIS A 48 -6.42 23.49 4.49
C HIS A 48 -7.77 22.73 4.39
N THR A 49 -8.64 23.17 3.49
CA THR A 49 -9.98 22.62 3.29
C THR A 49 -10.05 22.23 1.83
N PRO A 50 -10.36 20.97 1.49
CA PRO A 50 -11.00 19.94 2.30
C PRO A 50 -10.02 18.96 2.97
N GLU A 51 -10.48 18.26 4.01
CA GLU A 51 -9.87 17.00 4.49
C GLU A 51 -9.92 15.98 3.35
N ARG A 52 -8.82 15.87 2.60
CA ARG A 52 -8.71 14.90 1.51
C ARG A 52 -8.32 13.55 2.13
N PRO A 53 -8.88 12.42 1.66
CA PRO A 53 -8.40 11.11 2.06
C PRO A 53 -6.92 11.03 1.72
N GLU A 54 -6.08 11.00 2.74
CA GLU A 54 -4.63 11.03 2.55
C GLU A 54 -4.22 9.80 1.74
N PRO A 55 -3.68 9.96 0.51
CA PRO A 55 -3.20 8.84 -0.28
C PRO A 55 -2.09 8.05 0.45
N GLY A 56 -1.50 8.66 1.49
CA GLY A 56 -0.56 8.00 2.41
C GLY A 56 -1.14 6.77 3.12
N ALA A 57 -2.43 6.73 3.45
CA ALA A 57 -3.01 5.61 4.20
C ALA A 57 -2.93 4.27 3.43
N LEU A 58 -3.16 4.31 2.12
CA LEU A 58 -3.12 3.12 1.26
C LEU A 58 -1.68 2.66 1.00
N ILE A 59 -0.74 3.59 0.90
CA ILE A 59 0.70 3.31 0.79
C ILE A 59 1.22 2.64 2.07
N ILE A 60 0.81 3.14 3.25
CA ILE A 60 1.16 2.55 4.55
C ILE A 60 0.60 1.12 4.65
N GLY A 61 -0.66 0.91 4.25
CA GLY A 61 -1.26 -0.42 4.18
C GLY A 61 -0.49 -1.39 3.27
N GLY A 62 -0.02 -0.93 2.12
CA GLY A 62 0.82 -1.71 1.20
C GLY A 62 2.19 -2.09 1.78
N ILE A 63 2.84 -1.16 2.50
CA ILE A 63 4.12 -1.41 3.18
C ILE A 63 3.94 -2.43 4.31
N ILE A 64 2.89 -2.31 5.12
CA ILE A 64 2.58 -3.29 6.19
C ILE A 64 2.30 -4.67 5.58
N GLY A 65 1.53 -4.73 4.49
CA GLY A 65 1.25 -5.98 3.77
C GLY A 65 2.51 -6.66 3.24
N LEU A 66 3.43 -5.89 2.65
CA LEU A 66 4.72 -6.40 2.20
C LEU A 66 5.59 -6.91 3.37
N ALA A 67 5.65 -6.19 4.48
CA ALA A 67 6.43 -6.59 5.65
C ALA A 67 5.91 -7.92 6.25
N LEU A 68 4.59 -8.06 6.37
CA LEU A 68 3.95 -9.30 6.85
C LEU A 68 4.18 -10.47 5.88
N GLY A 69 4.01 -10.24 4.58
CA GLY A 69 4.24 -11.25 3.55
C GLY A 69 5.69 -11.74 3.52
N ALA A 70 6.65 -10.82 3.60
CA ALA A 70 8.07 -11.15 3.69
C ALA A 70 8.38 -11.97 4.95
N GLY A 71 7.84 -11.57 6.11
CA GLY A 71 8.00 -12.31 7.37
C GLY A 71 7.48 -13.74 7.30
N LEU A 72 6.32 -13.96 6.68
CA LEU A 72 5.73 -15.29 6.51
C LEU A 72 6.57 -16.20 5.60
N VAL A 73 7.16 -15.65 4.52
CA VAL A 73 8.06 -16.41 3.64
C VAL A 73 9.34 -16.81 4.39
N ILE A 74 9.93 -15.89 5.16
CA ILE A 74 11.12 -16.16 5.96
C ILE A 74 10.82 -17.23 7.02
N ALA A 75 9.69 -17.14 7.71
CA ALA A 75 9.27 -18.15 8.68
C ALA A 75 9.08 -19.53 8.01
N GLY A 76 8.50 -19.58 6.80
CA GLY A 76 8.39 -20.81 6.02
C GLY A 76 9.73 -21.43 5.65
N PHE A 77 10.76 -20.62 5.40
CA PHE A 77 12.13 -21.09 5.17
C PHE A 77 12.79 -21.65 6.43
N ILE A 78 12.55 -21.03 7.60
CA ILE A 78 13.11 -21.50 8.89
C ILE A 78 12.44 -22.80 9.36
N LEU A 79 11.14 -22.95 9.11
CA LEU A 79 10.34 -24.11 9.51
C LEU A 79 10.49 -25.32 8.56
N ARG A 80 11.23 -25.19 7.46
CA ARG A 80 11.45 -26.26 6.49
C ARG A 80 12.63 -27.15 6.86
#